data_AF-A5KJW9-F1
#
_entry.id   AF-A5KJW9-F1
#
_cell.length_a   1.000
_cell.length_b   1.000
_cell.length_c   1.000
_cell.angle_alpha   90.00
_cell.angle_beta   90.00
_cell.angle_gamma   90.00
#
_symmetry.space_group_name_H-M   'P 1'
#
loop_
_entity.id
_entity.type
_entity.pdbx_description
1 polymer ?
#
loop_
_entity_poly.entity_id
_entity_poly.type
_entity_poly.pdbx_seq_one_letter_code
_entity_poly.pdbx_strand_id
1 'polypeptide(L)'
;MEHGECMDRDAWRKSDLCQNSDAVEVYDRVTLEFDRFLAEHGYVREGSSYRVERECTETVTFFCHFGITCALLSHLWNMSPFSAWQYFAFAPTSVTEIVTEEREKGIACFRGLKLGDASHLYAGNEPVSVAARFCEVYSDMNSRH
;
A
#
# COMPACT_ATOMS: atom_id res chain seq x y z
N MET A 1 15.20 5.20 -16.06
CA MET A 1 14.82 6.21 -15.05
C MET A 1 16.07 6.55 -14.28
N GLU A 2 16.34 7.82 -14.06
CA GLU A 2 17.56 8.30 -13.37
C GLU A 2 17.66 7.80 -11.91
N HIS A 3 16.56 7.25 -11.37
CA HIS A 3 16.43 6.72 -10.01
C HIS A 3 15.91 5.27 -9.99
N GLY A 4 16.61 4.35 -10.66
CA GLY A 4 16.21 2.93 -10.71
C GLY A 4 16.19 2.26 -9.32
N GLU A 5 17.05 2.73 -8.41
CA GLU A 5 17.15 2.29 -7.03
C GLU A 5 15.86 2.52 -6.24
N CYS A 6 15.10 3.58 -6.53
CA CYS A 6 13.83 3.82 -5.87
C CYS A 6 12.82 2.70 -6.14
N MET A 7 12.85 2.09 -7.33
CA MET A 7 11.90 1.03 -7.70
C MET A 7 12.35 -0.37 -7.23
N ASP A 8 13.62 -0.51 -6.85
CA ASP A 8 14.18 -1.76 -6.33
C ASP A 8 13.67 -2.03 -4.90
N ARG A 9 13.41 -3.30 -4.59
CA ARG A 9 12.84 -3.73 -3.30
C ARG A 9 13.68 -3.27 -2.09
N ASP A 10 15.00 -3.31 -2.20
CA ASP A 10 15.90 -3.06 -1.07
C ASP A 10 16.71 -1.78 -1.26
N ALA A 11 17.11 -1.48 -2.50
CA ALA A 11 18.00 -0.35 -2.79
C ALA A 11 17.32 1.02 -2.58
N TRP A 12 15.99 1.10 -2.57
CA TRP A 12 15.27 2.36 -2.35
C TRP A 12 15.67 3.04 -1.04
N ARG A 13 16.00 2.24 -0.02
CA ARG A 13 16.46 2.71 1.30
C ARG A 13 17.76 3.51 1.22
N LYS A 14 18.55 3.28 0.18
CA LYS A 14 19.84 3.95 -0.07
C LYS A 14 19.74 5.06 -1.11
N SER A 15 18.55 5.33 -1.65
CA SER A 15 18.32 6.45 -2.57
C SER A 15 18.68 7.78 -1.91
N ASP A 16 19.13 8.74 -2.71
CA ASP A 16 19.45 10.09 -2.22
C ASP A 16 18.24 10.72 -1.50
N LEU A 17 17.01 10.45 -1.97
CA LEU A 17 15.77 10.90 -1.33
C LEU A 17 15.62 10.37 0.10
N CYS A 18 15.93 9.10 0.31
CA CYS A 18 15.85 8.46 1.62
C CYS A 18 17.00 8.85 2.54
N GLN A 19 18.20 9.04 2.00
CA GLN A 19 19.36 9.48 2.79
C GLN A 19 19.22 10.91 3.32
N ASN A 20 18.40 11.73 2.66
CA ASN A 20 18.14 13.12 3.04
C ASN A 20 16.77 13.32 3.71
N SER A 21 16.15 12.26 4.24
CA SER A 21 14.88 12.32 4.96
C SER A 21 14.79 11.27 6.09
N ASP A 22 13.70 11.28 6.83
CA ASP A 22 13.35 10.26 7.83
C ASP A 22 12.50 9.12 7.25
N ALA A 23 12.36 9.05 5.92
CA ALA A 23 11.43 8.14 5.26
C ALA A 23 11.64 6.66 5.63
N VAL A 24 12.91 6.22 5.73
CA VAL A 24 13.25 4.84 6.10
C VAL A 24 12.89 4.55 7.55
N GLU A 25 13.24 5.45 8.48
CA GLU A 25 12.92 5.30 9.89
C GLU A 25 11.41 5.24 10.13
N VAL A 26 10.66 6.15 9.49
CA VAL A 26 9.20 6.19 9.60
C VAL A 26 8.57 4.95 8.99
N TYR A 27 9.04 4.50 7.82
CA TYR A 27 8.57 3.28 7.17
C TYR A 27 8.82 2.04 8.05
N ASP A 28 10.01 1.92 8.63
CA ASP A 28 10.36 0.77 9.48
C ASP A 28 9.53 0.74 10.76
N ARG A 29 9.32 1.90 11.40
CA ARG A 29 8.44 1.99 12.58
C ARG A 29 7.01 1.59 12.23
N VAL A 30 6.45 2.11 11.14
CA VAL A 30 5.08 1.82 10.71
C VAL A 30 4.91 0.33 10.40
N THR A 31 5.82 -0.25 9.62
CA THR A 31 5.72 -1.65 9.20
C THR A 31 5.94 -2.61 10.37
N LEU A 32 6.80 -2.25 11.33
CA LEU A 32 6.96 -2.99 12.58
C LEU A 32 5.67 -3.03 13.41
N GLU A 33 5.02 -1.89 13.63
CA GLU A 33 3.74 -1.86 14.38
C GLU A 33 2.61 -2.56 13.60
N PHE A 34 2.64 -2.48 12.27
CA PHE A 34 1.70 -3.22 11.43
C PHE A 34 1.91 -4.74 11.51
N ASP A 35 3.17 -5.22 11.50
CA ASP A 35 3.47 -6.64 11.70
C ASP A 35 3.05 -7.13 13.10
N ARG A 36 3.20 -6.30 14.15
CA ARG A 36 2.68 -6.64 15.49
C ARG A 36 1.17 -6.79 15.49
N PHE A 37 0.48 -5.83 14.87
CA PHE A 37 -0.96 -5.91 14.69
C PHE A 37 -1.37 -7.19 13.94
N LEU A 38 -0.72 -7.52 12.82
CA LEU A 38 -1.01 -8.75 12.07
C LEU A 38 -0.72 -10.03 12.89
N ALA A 39 0.32 -10.03 13.72
CA ALA A 39 0.66 -11.14 14.60
C ALA A 39 -0.43 -11.37 15.67
N GLU A 40 -1.04 -10.31 16.22
CA GLU A 40 -2.19 -10.43 17.14
C GLU A 40 -3.38 -11.16 16.48
N HIS A 41 -3.54 -11.01 15.16
CA HIS A 41 -4.52 -11.71 14.33
C HIS A 41 -4.04 -13.07 13.79
N GLY A 42 -2.86 -13.55 14.18
CA GLY A 42 -2.35 -14.89 13.85
C GLY A 42 -1.45 -14.97 12.61
N TYR A 43 -1.04 -13.83 12.04
CA TYR A 43 -0.18 -13.77 10.85
C TYR A 43 1.19 -13.19 11.21
N VAL A 44 2.21 -14.05 11.31
CA VAL A 44 3.57 -13.64 11.68
C VAL A 44 4.43 -13.57 10.43
N ARG A 45 5.04 -12.41 10.16
CA ARG A 45 5.90 -12.24 8.98
C ARG A 45 7.11 -13.19 9.02
N GLU A 46 7.34 -13.88 7.90
CA GLU A 46 8.49 -14.75 7.68
C GLU A 46 9.03 -14.54 6.26
N GLY A 47 10.10 -13.74 6.15
CA GLY A 47 10.63 -13.32 4.86
C GLY A 47 9.62 -12.51 4.05
N SER A 48 9.20 -13.04 2.89
CA SER A 48 8.26 -12.39 1.97
C SER A 48 6.80 -12.87 2.10
N SER A 49 6.52 -13.77 3.04
CA SER A 49 5.18 -14.30 3.32
C SER A 49 4.87 -14.21 4.81
N TYR A 50 3.71 -14.73 5.21
CA TYR A 50 3.30 -14.79 6.62
C TYR A 50 3.04 -16.23 7.02
N ARG A 51 3.65 -16.66 8.12
CA ARG A 51 3.31 -17.92 8.77
C ARG A 51 1.99 -17.75 9.52
N VAL A 52 1.08 -18.69 9.33
CA VAL A 52 -0.22 -18.70 9.99
C VAL A 52 -0.12 -19.48 11.29
N GLU A 53 -0.20 -18.76 12.41
CA GLU A 53 -0.31 -19.35 13.75
C GLU A 53 -1.76 -19.68 14.10
N ARG A 54 -2.68 -18.85 13.61
CA ARG A 54 -4.12 -19.00 13.80
C ARG A 54 -4.84 -18.42 12.58
N GLU A 55 -5.70 -19.21 11.97
CA GLU A 55 -6.61 -18.75 10.91
C GLU A 55 -7.55 -17.67 11.50
N CYS A 56 -7.76 -16.58 10.76
CA CYS A 56 -8.59 -15.47 11.18
C CYS A 56 -9.71 -15.22 10.17
N THR A 57 -10.95 -15.03 10.66
CA THR A 57 -12.11 -14.66 9.84
C THR A 57 -12.60 -13.24 10.12
N GLU A 58 -11.86 -12.50 10.95
CA GLU A 58 -12.19 -11.13 11.30
C GLU A 58 -11.94 -10.19 10.11
N THR A 59 -12.74 -9.13 10.03
CA THR A 59 -12.56 -8.04 9.07
C THR A 59 -12.16 -6.79 9.81
N VAL A 60 -11.06 -6.17 9.38
CA VAL A 60 -10.53 -4.94 9.96
C VAL A 60 -10.57 -3.84 8.91
N THR A 61 -10.79 -2.59 9.33
CA THR A 61 -10.81 -1.43 8.43
C THR A 61 -9.88 -0.34 8.95
N PHE A 62 -9.03 0.18 8.05
CA PHE A 62 -8.15 1.30 8.32
C PHE A 62 -8.64 2.55 7.59
N PHE A 63 -8.85 3.64 8.33
CA PHE A 63 -9.11 4.95 7.75
C PHE A 63 -7.81 5.74 7.72
N CYS A 64 -7.22 5.89 6.54
CA CYS A 64 -5.89 6.46 6.40
C CYS A 64 -5.67 7.12 5.03
N HIS A 65 -4.47 7.67 4.83
CA HIS A 65 -4.10 8.45 3.65
C HIS A 65 -3.45 7.56 2.57
N PHE A 66 -3.48 8.01 1.32
CA PHE A 66 -2.85 7.31 0.19
C PHE A 66 -1.40 6.87 0.46
N GLY A 67 -0.57 7.76 1.00
CA GLY A 67 0.84 7.47 1.26
C GLY A 67 1.06 6.30 2.21
N ILE A 68 0.32 6.26 3.32
CA ILE A 68 0.40 5.16 4.30
C ILE A 68 -0.23 3.88 3.76
N THR A 69 -1.36 3.95 3.03
CA THR A 69 -1.91 2.78 2.34
C THR A 69 -0.87 2.12 1.44
N CYS A 70 -0.18 2.91 0.61
CA CYS A 70 0.87 2.41 -0.26
C CYS A 70 2.06 1.81 0.50
N ALA A 71 2.45 2.38 1.64
CA ALA A 71 3.52 1.83 2.48
C ALA A 71 3.14 0.47 3.11
N LEU A 72 1.88 0.32 3.55
CA LEU A 72 1.39 -0.95 4.08
C LEU A 72 1.29 -2.02 2.97
N LEU A 73 0.76 -1.65 1.79
CA LEU A 73 0.66 -2.55 0.65
C LEU A 73 2.04 -2.98 0.13
N SER A 74 3.00 -2.06 0.06
CA SER A 74 4.35 -2.39 -0.37
C SER A 74 5.03 -3.37 0.58
N HIS A 75 4.79 -3.20 1.89
CA HIS A 75 5.23 -4.15 2.90
C HIS A 75 4.60 -5.52 2.65
N LEU A 76 3.27 -5.62 2.60
CA LEU A 76 2.53 -6.86 2.35
C LEU A 76 3.01 -7.62 1.10
N TRP A 77 3.34 -6.91 0.02
CA TRP A 77 3.75 -7.49 -1.26
C TRP A 77 5.26 -7.58 -1.47
N ASN A 78 6.05 -7.24 -0.45
CA ASN A 78 7.51 -7.30 -0.50
C ASN A 78 8.09 -6.52 -1.69
N MET A 79 7.62 -5.30 -1.89
CA MET A 79 8.04 -4.39 -2.96
C MET A 79 8.44 -3.03 -2.41
N SER A 80 9.10 -2.20 -3.24
CA SER A 80 9.42 -0.83 -2.85
C SER A 80 8.13 0.00 -2.60
N PRO A 81 8.08 0.83 -1.54
CA PRO A 81 6.99 1.79 -1.36
C PRO A 81 6.93 2.82 -2.49
N PHE A 82 8.06 3.16 -3.12
CA PHE A 82 8.07 4.05 -4.28
C PHE A 82 7.33 3.45 -5.46
N SER A 83 7.43 2.13 -5.69
CA SER A 83 6.64 1.46 -6.73
C SER A 83 5.14 1.64 -6.49
N ALA A 84 4.68 1.51 -5.24
CA ALA A 84 3.27 1.77 -4.90
C ALA A 84 2.89 3.25 -5.11
N TRP A 85 3.71 4.17 -4.62
CA TRP A 85 3.45 5.61 -4.73
C TRP A 85 3.46 6.13 -6.16
N GLN A 86 4.23 5.52 -7.06
CA GLN A 86 4.37 5.95 -8.44
C GLN A 86 3.33 5.30 -9.38
N TYR A 87 2.97 4.04 -9.14
CA TYR A 87 2.08 3.30 -10.07
C TYR A 87 0.60 3.34 -9.69
N PHE A 88 0.27 3.69 -8.45
CA PHE A 88 -1.11 3.78 -8.01
C PHE A 88 -1.55 5.23 -7.81
N ALA A 89 -2.86 5.44 -7.93
CA ALA A 89 -3.54 6.66 -7.51
C ALA A 89 -4.91 6.26 -6.94
N PHE A 90 -5.06 6.27 -5.62
CA PHE A 90 -6.32 5.95 -4.97
C PHE A 90 -7.06 7.24 -4.63
N ALA A 91 -8.23 7.43 -5.23
CA ALA A 91 -9.04 8.61 -4.97
C ALA A 91 -9.42 8.72 -3.48
N PRO A 92 -9.55 9.94 -2.93
CA PRO A 92 -10.16 10.12 -1.62
C PRO A 92 -11.46 9.33 -1.49
N THR A 93 -11.67 8.74 -0.32
CA THR A 93 -12.80 7.85 0.03
C THR A 93 -12.91 6.55 -0.77
N SER A 94 -12.02 6.28 -1.74
CA SER A 94 -11.97 4.97 -2.38
C SER A 94 -11.60 3.86 -1.39
N VAL A 95 -12.02 2.64 -1.69
CA VAL A 95 -11.87 1.48 -0.82
C VAL A 95 -10.86 0.51 -1.41
N THR A 96 -9.89 0.09 -0.60
CA THR A 96 -8.95 -0.98 -0.95
C THR A 96 -9.24 -2.20 -0.08
N GLU A 97 -9.51 -3.33 -0.72
CA GLU A 97 -9.84 -4.60 -0.10
C GLU A 97 -8.68 -5.57 -0.27
N ILE A 98 -8.12 -6.00 0.86
CA ILE A 98 -7.03 -6.96 0.94
C ILE A 98 -7.52 -8.18 1.73
N VAL A 99 -7.23 -9.37 1.22
CA VAL A 99 -7.56 -10.64 1.88
C VAL A 99 -6.31 -11.48 2.10
N THR A 100 -6.34 -12.30 3.14
CA THR A 100 -5.35 -13.35 3.37
C THR A 100 -5.75 -14.60 2.59
N GLU A 101 -4.86 -15.11 1.73
CA GLU A 101 -5.00 -16.40 1.06
C GLU A 101 -3.93 -17.37 1.55
N GLU A 102 -4.35 -18.56 2.02
CA GLU A 102 -3.45 -19.71 2.21
C GLU A 102 -3.50 -20.60 0.98
N ARG A 103 -2.43 -20.61 0.19
CA ARG A 103 -2.25 -21.52 -0.95
C ARG A 103 -1.53 -22.80 -0.56
N GLU A 104 -0.74 -22.69 0.50
CA GLU A 104 -0.10 -23.78 1.21
C GLU A 104 -0.50 -23.63 2.68
N LYS A 105 -0.92 -24.73 3.31
CA LYS A 105 -1.40 -24.71 4.68
C LYS A 105 -0.31 -24.18 5.62
N GLY A 106 -0.63 -23.16 6.40
CA GLY A 106 0.30 -22.52 7.33
C GLY A 106 1.08 -21.35 6.71
N ILE A 107 0.87 -21.01 5.43
CA ILE A 107 1.53 -19.90 4.74
C ILE A 107 0.48 -19.01 4.06
N ALA A 108 0.33 -17.80 4.58
CA ALA A 108 -0.56 -16.79 4.04
C ALA A 108 0.18 -15.75 3.20
N CYS A 109 -0.49 -15.33 2.12
CA CYS A 109 -0.16 -14.15 1.33
C CYS A 109 -1.33 -13.17 1.37
N PHE A 110 -1.04 -11.88 1.38
CA PHE A 110 -2.07 -10.84 1.30
C PHE A 110 -2.30 -10.44 -0.16
N ARG A 111 -3.55 -10.44 -0.63
CA ARG A 111 -3.90 -10.14 -2.02
C ARG A 111 -4.97 -9.07 -2.11
N GLY A 112 -4.79 -8.15 -3.05
CA GLY A 112 -5.78 -7.14 -3.39
C GLY A 112 -6.89 -7.71 -4.25
N LEU A 113 -8.11 -7.69 -3.72
CA LEU A 113 -9.31 -8.00 -4.49
C LEU A 113 -9.86 -6.76 -5.17
N LYS A 114 -9.73 -5.61 -4.51
CA LYS A 114 -10.12 -4.29 -5.01
C LYS A 114 -9.08 -3.28 -4.58
N LEU A 115 -8.58 -2.45 -5.51
CA LEU A 115 -7.60 -1.41 -5.22
C LEU A 115 -8.18 -0.06 -5.66
N GLY A 116 -8.36 0.86 -4.71
CA GLY A 116 -8.94 2.18 -5.00
C GLY A 116 -10.36 2.12 -5.57
N ASP A 117 -11.20 1.18 -5.12
CA ASP A 117 -12.58 1.03 -5.59
C ASP A 117 -13.45 2.23 -5.20
N ALA A 118 -14.03 2.85 -6.23
CA ALA A 118 -14.95 3.98 -6.10
C ALA A 118 -16.39 3.58 -6.43
N SER A 119 -16.71 2.28 -6.51
CA SER A 119 -18.03 1.81 -6.93
C SER A 119 -19.18 2.32 -6.06
N HIS A 120 -18.94 2.53 -4.77
CA HIS A 120 -19.93 3.13 -3.86
C HIS A 120 -20.27 4.58 -4.22
N LEU A 121 -19.31 5.37 -4.74
CA LEU A 121 -19.56 6.74 -5.20
C LEU A 121 -20.44 6.72 -6.46
N TYR A 122 -20.13 5.84 -7.41
CA TYR A 122 -20.96 5.68 -8.62
C TYR A 122 -22.39 5.24 -8.27
N ALA A 123 -22.54 4.29 -7.35
CA ALA A 123 -23.86 3.85 -6.87
C ALA A 123 -24.62 4.98 -6.16
N GLY A 124 -23.91 5.88 -5.47
CA GLY A 124 -24.45 7.08 -4.83
C GLY A 124 -24.65 8.26 -5.77
N ASN A 125 -24.29 8.14 -7.05
CA ASN A 125 -24.27 9.25 -8.01
C ASN A 125 -23.41 10.44 -7.54
N GLU A 126 -22.32 10.15 -6.83
CA GLU A 126 -21.33 11.11 -6.33
C GLU A 126 -20.08 11.12 -7.22
N PRO A 127 -19.48 12.29 -7.48
CA PRO A 127 -18.28 12.38 -8.29
C PRO A 127 -17.05 11.82 -7.56
N VAL A 128 -16.17 11.15 -8.30
CA VAL A 128 -14.87 10.71 -7.78
C VAL A 128 -13.89 11.87 -7.79
N SER A 129 -13.22 12.11 -6.66
CA SER A 129 -12.21 13.17 -6.55
C SER A 129 -10.95 12.85 -7.36
N VAL A 130 -10.39 13.87 -8.01
CA VAL A 130 -9.15 13.78 -8.80
C VAL A 130 -7.90 14.16 -8.01
N ALA A 131 -8.03 14.52 -6.73
CA ALA A 131 -6.93 15.04 -5.90
C ALA A 131 -5.77 14.06 -5.65
N ALA A 132 -5.88 12.80 -6.09
CA ALA A 132 -4.88 11.76 -5.89
C ALA A 132 -3.98 11.48 -7.10
N ARG A 133 -4.21 12.12 -8.25
CA ARG A 133 -3.45 11.87 -9.50
C ARG A 133 -3.03 13.19 -10.12
N PHE A 134 -1.88 13.28 -10.78
CA PHE A 134 -1.51 14.47 -11.55
C PHE A 134 -2.35 14.65 -12.83
N CYS A 135 -2.19 15.79 -13.52
CA CYS A 135 -2.71 15.96 -14.88
C CYS A 135 -2.28 14.81 -15.78
N GLU A 136 -3.24 14.24 -16.50
CA GLU A 136 -2.94 13.23 -17.52
C GLU A 136 -2.16 13.84 -18.70
N VAL A 137 -2.50 15.07 -19.07
CA VAL A 137 -1.81 15.85 -20.10
C VAL A 137 -1.04 16.98 -19.44
N TYR A 138 0.29 16.91 -19.48
CA TYR A 138 1.17 17.89 -18.82
C TYR A 138 0.91 19.35 -19.22
N SER A 139 0.56 19.58 -20.49
CA SER A 139 0.28 20.93 -21.02
C SER A 139 -1.12 21.45 -20.73
N ASP A 140 -2.04 20.60 -20.25
CA ASP A 140 -3.39 21.03 -19.89
C ASP A 140 -3.38 21.64 -18.48
N MET A 141 -3.15 22.95 -18.46
CA MET A 141 -3.11 23.71 -17.21
C MET A 141 -4.48 23.82 -16.53
N ASN A 142 -5.59 23.51 -17.21
CA ASN A 142 -6.93 23.57 -16.62
C ASN A 142 -7.26 22.36 -15.76
N SER A 143 -6.57 21.22 -15.95
CA SER A 143 -6.75 20.00 -15.14
C SER A 143 -5.73 19.87 -14.00
N ARG A 144 -4.90 20.90 -13.80
CA ARG A 144 -3.89 20.96 -12.74
C ARG A 144 -4.51 21.38 -11.42
N HIS A 145 -4.31 20.56 -10.41
CA HIS A 145 -4.80 20.73 -9.04
C HIS A 145 -3.61 20.78 -8.07
#